data_AF-A0A971V1F7-F1
#
_entry.id   AF-A0A971V1F7-F1
#
_cell.length_a   1.000
_cell.length_b   1.000
_cell.length_c   1.000
_cell.angle_alpha   90.00
_cell.angle_beta   90.00
_cell.angle_gamma   90.00
#
_symmetry.space_group_name_H-M   'P 1'
#
loop_
_entity.id
_entity.type
_entity.pdbx_description
1 polymer ?
#
loop_
_entity_poly.entity_id
_entity_poly.type
_entity_poly.pdbx_seq_one_letter_code
_entity_poly.pdbx_strand_id
1 'polypeptide(L)'
;MFRYSVGAILILVLMTGCDSRQSEFSALLDKAERYIDTRPDSAMVLIDSLFYFEGKSRREESMRYLVLRAQTLHENHFSLTADTLVFDAADYYSRHDKNRRLTAMAYLYSGYTCHELGDYDRAEDYFRKAEAMGGPSFEKSMKIANLQIENQLVYEKNYEDELRRFKKMHIAQNLRSRNRTYTYMYILFFVFVVLVLILVGMLSEKNAKLKMRENIAVLRETTKDLLETQDLNHGRSPMAQELLQWKFEVMKKTFLLKHGMSEGIRKENKILLGFLDKIVFGQDSETALPEFLSVIEDLSPGLICFIKERYPDISEKEYNVYLLSVAGLDVKKISLLLGQSENSIYKFRSAFNKKFGSNFWPFLKEEFERNNHKSN
;
A
#
# COMPACT_ATOMS: atom_id res chain seq x y z
N MET A 1 36.09 -17.82 -22.00
CA MET A 1 36.93 -16.68 -21.56
C MET A 1 36.15 -15.62 -20.78
N PHE A 2 34.99 -15.15 -21.24
CA PHE A 2 34.23 -14.05 -20.60
C PHE A 2 33.77 -14.28 -19.14
N ARG A 3 33.55 -15.53 -18.72
CA ARG A 3 33.11 -15.83 -17.33
C ARG A 3 34.23 -15.69 -16.30
N TYR A 4 35.49 -15.89 -16.71
CA TYR A 4 36.65 -15.77 -15.83
C TYR A 4 37.15 -14.31 -15.71
N SER A 5 36.95 -13.49 -16.75
CA SER A 5 37.30 -12.07 -16.72
C SER A 5 36.35 -11.25 -15.84
N VAL A 6 35.05 -11.56 -15.80
CA VAL A 6 34.09 -10.88 -14.90
C VAL A 6 34.39 -11.21 -13.43
N GLY A 7 34.77 -12.45 -13.11
CA GLY A 7 35.21 -12.85 -11.76
C GLY A 7 36.50 -12.14 -11.33
N ALA A 8 37.47 -11.98 -12.23
CA ALA A 8 38.72 -11.27 -11.96
C ALA A 8 38.50 -9.76 -11.70
N ILE A 9 37.59 -9.12 -12.45
CA ILE A 9 37.23 -7.71 -12.25
C ILE A 9 36.52 -7.50 -10.91
N LEU A 10 35.63 -8.42 -10.51
CA LEU A 10 34.92 -8.35 -9.21
C LEU A 10 35.90 -8.46 -8.02
N ILE A 11 36.92 -9.32 -8.14
CA ILE A 11 37.98 -9.47 -7.11
C ILE A 11 38.89 -8.23 -7.06
N LEU A 12 39.23 -7.64 -8.21
CA LEU A 12 40.00 -6.39 -8.28
C LEU A 12 39.26 -5.19 -7.64
N VAL A 13 37.94 -5.10 -7.79
CA VAL A 13 37.11 -4.03 -7.17
C VAL A 13 36.97 -4.19 -5.65
N LEU A 14 37.01 -5.43 -5.13
CA LEU A 14 36.97 -5.68 -3.68
C LEU A 14 38.30 -5.33 -2.98
N MET A 15 39.42 -5.45 -3.68
CA MET A 15 40.75 -5.14 -3.13
C MET A 15 41.05 -3.63 -3.11
N THR A 16 40.51 -2.85 -4.06
CA THR A 16 40.70 -1.39 -4.09
C THR A 16 39.84 -0.63 -3.08
N GLY A 17 38.73 -1.22 -2.61
CA GLY A 17 37.86 -0.62 -1.60
C GLY A 17 38.38 -0.68 -0.16
N CYS A 18 39.38 -1.52 0.11
CA CYS A 18 40.01 -1.62 1.44
C CYS A 18 41.11 -0.56 1.63
N ASP A 19 41.90 -0.33 0.57
CA ASP A 19 43.02 0.61 0.59
C ASP A 19 42.56 2.08 0.58
N SER A 20 41.46 2.38 -0.11
CA SER A 20 40.85 3.73 -0.10
C SER A 20 40.28 4.11 1.26
N ARG A 21 39.63 3.17 1.97
CA ARG A 21 39.11 3.40 3.32
C ARG A 21 40.22 3.55 4.35
N GLN A 22 41.30 2.78 4.22
CA GLN A 22 42.47 2.92 5.09
C GLN A 22 43.14 4.30 4.89
N SER A 23 43.23 4.75 3.64
CA SER A 23 43.75 6.08 3.29
C SER A 23 42.89 7.21 3.87
N GLU A 24 41.56 7.09 3.80
CA GLU A 24 40.62 8.06 4.37
C GLU A 24 40.71 8.13 5.90
N PHE A 25 40.80 6.97 6.59
CA PHE A 25 40.99 6.90 8.04
C PHE A 25 42.26 7.64 8.48
N SER A 26 43.39 7.34 7.83
CA SER A 26 44.67 8.00 8.11
C SER A 26 44.59 9.51 7.89
N ALA A 27 43.97 9.96 6.79
CA ALA A 27 43.86 11.39 6.49
C ALA A 27 42.99 12.16 7.49
N LEU A 28 41.89 11.56 7.94
CA LEU A 28 41.04 12.13 8.99
C LEU A 28 41.74 12.17 10.33
N LEU A 29 42.52 11.14 10.66
CA LEU A 29 43.31 11.08 11.89
C LEU A 29 44.41 12.15 11.90
N ASP A 30 45.13 12.32 10.80
CA ASP A 30 46.12 13.38 10.63
C ASP A 30 45.49 14.78 10.76
N LYS A 31 44.26 14.94 10.26
CA LYS A 31 43.53 16.20 10.38
C LYS A 31 43.10 16.46 11.81
N ALA A 32 42.62 15.44 12.51
CA ALA A 32 42.24 15.55 13.91
C ALA A 32 43.45 15.95 14.76
N GLU A 33 44.59 15.27 14.59
CA GLU A 33 45.82 15.55 15.32
C GLU A 33 46.28 17.01 15.18
N ARG A 34 46.19 17.60 13.97
CA ARG A 34 46.53 19.01 13.74
C ARG A 34 45.62 20.00 14.48
N TYR A 35 44.42 19.58 14.83
CA TYR A 35 43.43 20.44 15.49
C TYR A 35 43.41 20.29 17.00
N ILE A 36 43.93 19.21 17.57
CA ILE A 36 43.86 18.95 19.02
C ILE A 36 44.34 20.16 19.83
N ASP A 37 45.54 20.68 19.50
CA ASP A 37 46.16 21.75 20.27
C ASP A 37 45.52 23.14 20.05
N THR A 38 44.80 23.35 18.94
CA THR A 38 44.29 24.67 18.53
C THR A 38 42.77 24.81 18.60
N ARG A 39 42.04 23.71 18.40
CA ARG A 39 40.58 23.61 18.31
C ARG A 39 40.12 22.22 18.79
N PRO A 40 40.26 21.93 20.10
CA PRO A 40 40.01 20.60 20.65
C PRO A 40 38.58 20.10 20.40
N ASP A 41 37.57 20.99 20.44
CA ASP A 41 36.17 20.63 20.13
C ASP A 41 36.01 20.11 18.69
N SER A 42 36.72 20.73 17.73
CA SER A 42 36.67 20.32 16.32
C SER A 42 37.44 19.03 16.08
N ALA A 43 38.55 18.83 16.80
CA ALA A 43 39.30 17.58 16.77
C ALA A 43 38.45 16.42 17.31
N MET A 44 37.68 16.65 18.37
CA MET A 44 36.78 15.65 18.96
C MET A 44 35.74 15.16 17.95
N VAL A 45 35.09 16.07 17.23
CA VAL A 45 34.10 15.69 16.19
C VAL A 45 34.72 14.80 15.11
N LEU A 46 35.97 15.06 14.72
CA LEU A 46 36.69 14.24 13.76
C LEU A 46 37.03 12.85 14.34
N ILE A 47 37.55 12.79 15.57
CA ILE A 47 37.88 11.52 16.25
C ILE A 47 36.62 10.67 16.49
N ASP A 48 35.51 11.25 16.94
CA ASP A 48 34.26 10.53 17.18
C ASP A 48 33.68 9.95 15.88
N SER A 49 33.84 10.66 14.75
CA SER A 49 33.43 10.14 13.44
C SER A 49 34.18 8.87 13.03
N LEU A 50 35.37 8.63 13.61
CA LEU A 50 36.22 7.49 13.34
C LEU A 50 35.90 6.24 14.18
N PHE A 51 35.04 6.35 15.19
CA PHE A 51 34.69 5.25 16.11
C PHE A 51 34.24 3.96 15.39
N TYR A 52 33.50 4.10 14.28
CA TYR A 52 33.00 2.97 13.50
C TYR A 52 34.08 2.21 12.69
N PHE A 53 35.31 2.73 12.62
CA PHE A 53 36.39 2.20 11.78
C PHE A 53 37.50 1.48 12.57
N GLU A 54 37.45 1.52 13.90
CA GLU A 54 38.50 0.98 14.79
C GLU A 54 38.81 -0.51 14.53
N GLY A 55 37.80 -1.32 14.21
CA GLY A 55 37.96 -2.75 13.90
C GLY A 55 38.32 -3.09 12.45
N LYS A 56 38.53 -2.10 11.58
CA LYS A 56 38.76 -2.29 10.13
C LYS A 56 40.05 -1.64 9.63
N SER A 57 40.77 -0.91 10.48
CA SER A 57 42.03 -0.26 10.13
C SER A 57 43.24 -1.16 10.47
N ARG A 58 44.41 -0.83 9.90
CA ARG A 58 45.68 -1.46 10.32
C ARG A 58 45.87 -1.25 11.82
N ARG A 59 46.36 -2.30 12.51
CA ARG A 59 46.57 -2.30 13.97
C ARG A 59 47.34 -1.06 14.46
N GLU A 60 48.36 -0.62 13.74
CA GLU A 60 49.12 0.58 14.10
C GLU A 60 48.28 1.87 14.11
N GLU A 61 47.40 2.05 13.13
CA GLU A 61 46.52 3.22 13.03
C GLU A 61 45.38 3.17 14.04
N SER A 62 44.88 1.97 14.35
CA SER A 62 43.93 1.77 15.46
C SER A 62 44.56 2.17 16.80
N MET A 63 45.81 1.76 17.06
CA MET A 63 46.52 2.13 18.30
C MET A 63 46.83 3.63 18.35
N ARG A 64 47.17 4.24 17.21
CA ARG A 64 47.34 5.70 17.11
C ARG A 64 46.04 6.44 17.39
N TYR A 65 44.93 5.94 16.86
CA TYR A 65 43.59 6.48 17.12
C TYR A 65 43.25 6.46 18.61
N LEU A 66 43.51 5.36 19.31
CA LEU A 66 43.25 5.26 20.75
C LEU A 66 44.03 6.30 21.56
N VAL A 67 45.31 6.53 21.22
CA VAL A 67 46.12 7.57 21.88
C VAL A 67 45.56 8.96 21.61
N LEU A 68 45.25 9.28 20.34
CA LEU A 68 44.71 10.59 19.97
C LEU A 68 43.31 10.82 20.53
N ARG A 69 42.49 9.77 20.68
CA ARG A 69 41.18 9.85 21.32
C ARG A 69 41.29 10.18 22.79
N ALA A 70 42.15 9.46 23.52
CA ALA A 70 42.43 9.76 24.92
C ALA A 70 42.95 11.20 25.10
N GLN A 71 43.83 11.65 24.21
CA GLN A 71 44.25 13.04 24.18
C GLN A 71 43.08 14.00 23.97
N THR A 72 42.25 13.80 22.94
CA THR A 72 41.11 14.70 22.69
C THR A 72 40.12 14.74 23.83
N LEU A 73 39.87 13.62 24.50
CA LEU A 73 39.02 13.59 25.69
C LEU A 73 39.62 14.45 26.81
N HIS A 74 40.92 14.27 27.06
CA HIS A 74 41.64 15.04 28.07
C HIS A 74 41.63 16.56 27.79
N GLU A 75 41.93 16.98 26.56
CA GLU A 75 41.97 18.40 26.17
C GLU A 75 40.58 19.07 26.18
N ASN A 76 39.51 18.30 25.98
CA ASN A 76 38.14 18.81 26.06
C ASN A 76 37.51 18.63 27.47
N HIS A 77 38.31 18.26 28.47
CA HIS A 77 37.87 18.05 29.85
C HIS A 77 36.77 16.98 30.02
N PHE A 78 36.73 16.00 29.11
CA PHE A 78 35.89 14.81 29.26
C PHE A 78 36.60 13.76 30.10
N SER A 79 35.82 12.98 30.84
CA SER A 79 36.39 11.89 31.63
C SER A 79 36.99 10.80 30.75
N LEU A 80 38.19 10.36 31.11
CA LEU A 80 38.90 9.26 30.48
C LEU A 80 38.44 7.89 31.01
N THR A 81 37.70 7.86 32.13
CA THR A 81 37.25 6.61 32.78
C THR A 81 36.32 5.75 31.94
N ALA A 82 35.61 6.36 30.98
CA ALA A 82 34.70 5.65 30.07
C ALA A 82 35.44 4.95 28.91
N ASP A 83 36.74 5.19 28.75
CA ASP A 83 37.53 4.74 27.61
C ASP A 83 38.93 4.24 28.00
N THR A 84 38.99 3.01 28.52
CA THR A 84 40.23 2.40 29.03
C THR A 84 41.11 1.77 27.94
N LEU A 85 40.72 1.87 26.66
CA LEU A 85 41.46 1.27 25.55
C LEU A 85 42.85 1.91 25.32
N VAL A 86 43.11 3.06 25.92
CA VAL A 86 44.46 3.67 25.94
C VAL A 86 45.53 2.74 26.55
N PHE A 87 45.14 1.84 27.47
CA PHE A 87 46.06 0.84 28.01
C PHE A 87 46.51 -0.18 26.96
N ASP A 88 45.64 -0.55 26.02
CA ASP A 88 45.98 -1.45 24.92
C ASP A 88 46.97 -0.78 23.96
N ALA A 89 46.79 0.52 23.72
CA ALA A 89 47.75 1.30 22.96
C ALA A 89 49.10 1.42 23.68
N ALA A 90 49.10 1.61 24.99
CA ALA A 90 50.33 1.64 25.80
C ALA A 90 51.07 0.29 25.75
N ASP A 91 50.38 -0.84 25.91
CA ASP A 91 50.97 -2.17 25.78
C ASP A 91 51.51 -2.41 24.37
N TYR A 92 50.75 -2.03 23.33
CA TYR A 92 51.17 -2.15 21.94
C TYR A 92 52.47 -1.39 21.67
N TYR A 93 52.52 -0.10 22.00
CA TYR A 93 53.70 0.75 21.75
C TYR A 93 54.89 0.40 22.65
N SER A 94 54.65 -0.12 23.87
CA SER A 94 55.73 -0.62 24.75
C SER A 94 56.52 -1.77 24.12
N ARG A 95 55.84 -2.60 23.32
CA ARG A 95 56.43 -3.77 22.64
C ARG A 95 56.96 -3.44 21.24
N HIS A 96 56.43 -2.38 20.62
CA HIS A 96 56.76 -1.96 19.27
C HIS A 96 57.41 -0.57 19.32
N ASP A 97 58.70 -0.55 19.70
CA ASP A 97 59.53 0.62 20.02
C ASP A 97 59.86 1.57 18.83
N LYS A 98 58.94 1.72 17.87
CA LYS A 98 59.17 2.51 16.65
C LYS A 98 58.68 3.96 16.73
N ASN A 99 57.89 4.32 17.75
CA ASN A 99 57.39 5.69 17.92
C ASN A 99 57.42 6.14 19.37
N ARG A 100 58.59 6.66 19.79
CA ARG A 100 58.83 7.15 21.15
C ARG A 100 57.82 8.21 21.58
N ARG A 101 57.38 9.08 20.67
CA ARG A 101 56.36 10.11 20.95
C ARG A 101 55.01 9.48 21.30
N LEU A 102 54.50 8.59 20.45
CA LEU A 102 53.21 7.93 20.71
C LEU A 102 53.27 7.01 21.93
N THR A 103 54.42 6.40 22.20
CA THR A 103 54.63 5.61 23.42
C THR A 103 54.55 6.50 24.68
N ALA A 104 55.22 7.65 24.67
CA ALA A 104 55.15 8.62 25.77
C ALA A 104 53.71 9.12 25.97
N MET A 105 52.99 9.42 24.89
CA MET A 105 51.59 9.86 24.95
C MET A 105 50.66 8.75 25.47
N ALA A 106 50.81 7.52 25.00
CA ALA A 106 50.01 6.39 25.47
C ALA A 106 50.19 6.16 26.97
N TYR A 107 51.43 6.23 27.48
CA TYR A 107 51.70 6.17 28.91
C TYR A 107 51.15 7.38 29.65
N LEU A 108 51.30 8.59 29.11
CA LEU A 108 50.81 9.81 29.74
C LEU A 108 49.29 9.76 29.96
N TYR A 109 48.52 9.43 28.92
CA TYR A 109 47.06 9.34 29.01
C TYR A 109 46.59 8.11 29.80
N SER A 110 47.37 7.01 29.82
CA SER A 110 47.14 5.91 30.76
C SER A 110 47.30 6.35 32.22
N GLY A 111 48.27 7.22 32.51
CA GLY A 111 48.48 7.81 33.82
C GLY A 111 47.31 8.69 34.26
N TYR A 112 46.85 9.59 33.39
CA TYR A 112 45.66 10.40 33.66
C TYR A 112 44.40 9.54 33.87
N THR A 113 44.22 8.48 33.08
CA THR A 113 43.09 7.55 33.22
C THR A 113 43.12 6.83 34.58
N CYS A 114 44.28 6.32 35.00
CA CYS A 114 44.42 5.68 36.33
C CYS A 114 44.17 6.68 37.46
N HIS A 115 44.63 7.92 37.30
CA HIS A 115 44.43 8.98 38.28
C HIS A 115 42.95 9.34 38.45
N GLU A 116 42.19 9.48 37.36
CA GLU A 116 40.74 9.68 37.41
C GLU A 116 39.99 8.48 38.03
N LEU A 117 40.50 7.25 37.84
CA LEU A 117 39.95 6.04 38.46
C LEU A 117 40.31 5.90 39.96
N GLY A 118 41.13 6.80 40.51
CA GLY A 118 41.60 6.75 41.90
C GLY A 118 42.74 5.74 42.14
N ASP A 119 43.29 5.14 41.08
CA ASP A 119 44.44 4.23 41.15
C ASP A 119 45.74 5.03 41.02
N TYR A 120 46.10 5.73 42.10
CA TYR A 120 47.24 6.66 42.13
C TYR A 120 48.58 5.96 41.94
N ASP A 121 48.73 4.72 42.42
CA ASP A 121 49.97 3.94 42.29
C ASP A 121 50.26 3.62 40.82
N ARG A 122 49.25 3.16 40.07
CA ARG A 122 49.40 2.94 38.62
C ARG A 122 49.56 4.24 37.86
N ALA A 123 48.87 5.31 38.28
CA ALA A 123 49.03 6.62 37.65
C ALA A 123 50.48 7.11 37.72
N GLU A 124 51.11 6.98 38.89
CA GLU A 124 52.51 7.34 39.09
C GLU A 124 53.46 6.51 38.22
N ASP A 125 53.29 5.19 38.18
CA ASP A 125 54.09 4.30 37.34
C ASP A 125 53.99 4.72 35.85
N TYR A 126 52.79 4.98 35.35
CA TYR A 126 52.59 5.42 33.98
C TYR A 126 53.17 6.80 33.69
N PHE A 127 53.05 7.77 34.60
CA PHE A 127 53.67 9.08 34.42
C PHE A 127 55.20 9.01 34.38
N ARG A 128 55.82 8.19 35.25
CA ARG A 128 57.28 7.96 35.22
C ARG A 128 57.71 7.27 33.92
N LYS A 129 56.93 6.31 33.42
CA LYS A 129 57.16 5.68 32.11
C LYS A 129 57.05 6.69 30.96
N ALA A 130 56.06 7.58 30.99
CA ALA A 130 55.91 8.64 30.00
C ALA A 130 57.13 9.59 30.00
N GLU A 131 57.59 10.01 31.18
CA GLU A 131 58.79 10.83 31.35
C GLU A 131 60.05 10.15 30.79
N ALA A 132 60.26 8.86 31.09
CA ALA A 132 61.38 8.08 30.54
C ALA A 132 61.37 8.04 28.99
N MET A 133 60.18 8.05 28.39
CA MET A 133 59.99 8.11 26.95
C MET A 133 60.10 9.54 26.37
N GLY A 134 60.37 10.56 27.17
CA GLY A 134 60.52 11.95 26.72
C GLY A 134 59.23 12.77 26.78
N GLY A 135 58.21 12.29 27.49
CA GLY A 135 57.01 13.03 27.85
C GLY A 135 57.27 14.08 28.95
N PRO A 136 56.21 14.76 29.43
CA PRO A 136 56.30 15.69 30.55
C PRO A 136 56.84 15.02 31.82
N SER A 137 57.48 15.80 32.70
CA SER A 137 57.98 15.26 33.97
C SER A 137 56.84 14.75 34.84
N PHE A 138 57.12 13.72 35.64
CA PHE A 138 56.16 13.16 36.60
C PHE A 138 55.46 14.25 37.43
N GLU A 139 56.23 15.19 37.98
CA GLU A 139 55.72 16.30 38.79
C GLU A 139 54.73 17.18 38.01
N LYS A 140 55.04 17.47 36.75
CA LYS A 140 54.16 18.28 35.89
C LYS A 140 52.86 17.53 35.57
N SER A 141 52.95 16.26 35.21
CA SER A 141 51.77 15.43 34.89
C SER A 141 50.87 15.25 36.12
N MET A 142 51.46 14.97 37.29
CA MET A 142 50.72 14.84 38.55
C MET A 142 50.01 16.14 38.95
N LYS A 143 50.69 17.29 38.77
CA LYS A 143 50.08 18.60 39.01
C LYS A 143 48.87 18.85 38.11
N ILE A 144 48.98 18.54 36.82
CA ILE A 144 47.87 18.68 35.85
C ILE A 144 46.71 17.75 36.24
N ALA A 145 47.00 16.50 36.59
CA ALA A 145 45.98 15.51 36.98
C ALA A 145 45.17 15.97 38.21
N ASN A 146 45.86 16.52 39.23
CA ASN A 146 45.20 17.05 40.42
C ASN A 146 44.34 18.30 40.13
N LEU A 147 44.86 19.24 39.33
CA LEU A 147 44.10 20.43 38.91
C LEU A 147 42.86 20.04 38.09
N GLN A 148 42.93 18.96 37.32
CA GLN A 148 41.83 18.51 36.49
C GLN A 148 40.70 17.91 37.32
N ILE A 149 41.00 17.08 38.34
CA ILE A 149 39.98 16.58 39.27
C ILE A 149 39.27 17.74 39.99
N GLU A 150 40.02 18.73 40.44
CA GLU A 150 39.48 19.91 41.13
C GLU A 150 38.52 20.70 40.23
N ASN A 151 38.86 20.86 38.95
CA ASN A 151 38.00 21.51 37.96
C ASN A 151 36.82 20.63 37.49
N GLN A 152 37.00 19.32 37.39
CA GLN A 152 35.99 18.37 36.91
C GLN A 152 34.77 18.31 37.83
N LEU A 153 34.96 18.47 39.15
CA LEU A 153 33.86 18.62 40.13
C LEU A 153 32.94 19.83 39.83
N VAL A 154 33.45 20.86 39.15
CA VAL A 154 32.71 22.07 38.77
C VAL A 154 31.98 21.89 37.43
N TYR A 155 32.57 21.15 36.49
CA TYR A 155 32.00 20.90 35.14
C TYR A 155 30.93 19.80 35.12
N GLU A 156 31.05 18.75 35.94
CA GLU A 156 30.14 17.60 35.94
C GLU A 156 28.66 18.00 36.21
N LYS A 157 28.46 19.03 37.05
CA LYS A 157 27.13 19.58 37.36
C LYS A 157 26.46 20.29 36.18
N ASN A 158 27.22 20.92 35.29
CA ASN A 158 26.68 21.63 34.11
C ASN A 158 26.56 20.70 32.88
N TYR A 159 27.45 19.71 32.75
CA TYR A 159 27.49 18.81 31.60
C TYR A 159 26.31 17.82 31.57
N GLU A 160 25.84 17.32 32.72
CA GLU A 160 24.66 16.43 32.76
C GLU A 160 23.41 17.08 32.15
N ASP A 161 23.22 18.38 32.38
CA ASP A 161 22.05 19.11 31.90
C ASP A 161 22.13 19.40 30.39
N GLU A 162 23.31 19.75 29.88
CA GLU A 162 23.54 19.94 28.46
C GLU A 162 23.48 18.61 27.68
N LEU A 163 24.09 17.55 28.20
CA LEU A 163 24.04 16.22 27.61
C LEU A 163 22.60 15.67 27.59
N ARG A 164 21.82 15.94 28.65
CA ARG A 164 20.38 15.60 28.71
C ARG A 164 19.59 16.37 27.66
N ARG A 165 19.88 17.65 27.42
CA ARG A 165 19.26 18.45 26.35
C ARG A 165 19.64 17.92 24.97
N PHE A 166 20.91 17.62 24.75
CA PHE A 166 21.43 17.11 23.48
C PHE A 166 20.88 15.72 23.14
N LYS A 167 20.86 14.79 24.11
CA LYS A 167 20.22 13.47 23.97
C LYS A 167 18.73 13.60 23.63
N LYS A 168 17.99 14.48 24.33
CA LYS A 168 16.57 14.75 24.01
C LYS A 168 16.40 15.31 22.60
N MET A 169 17.28 16.21 22.17
CA MET A 169 17.24 16.81 20.84
C MET A 169 17.52 15.77 19.74
N HIS A 170 18.52 14.92 19.91
CA HIS A 170 18.84 13.83 18.97
C HIS A 170 17.74 12.77 18.90
N ILE A 171 17.19 12.34 20.04
CA ILE A 171 16.06 11.41 20.07
C ILE A 171 14.86 12.02 19.35
N ALA A 172 14.55 13.30 19.58
CA ALA A 172 13.46 14.00 18.91
C ALA A 172 13.69 14.16 17.40
N GLN A 173 14.92 14.41 16.95
CA GLN A 173 15.25 14.48 15.52
C GLN A 173 15.14 13.11 14.85
N ASN A 174 15.61 12.05 15.49
CA ASN A 174 15.55 10.69 14.96
C ASN A 174 14.11 10.14 14.93
N LEU A 175 13.28 10.49 15.92
CA LEU A 175 11.84 10.21 15.84
C LEU A 175 11.18 10.94 14.66
N ARG A 176 11.56 12.19 14.40
CA ARG A 176 11.03 12.97 13.26
C ARG A 176 11.47 12.42 11.91
N SER A 177 12.71 11.96 11.76
CA SER A 177 13.16 11.29 10.51
C SER A 177 12.45 9.96 10.32
N ARG A 178 12.33 9.15 11.37
CA ARG A 178 11.67 7.85 11.32
C ARG A 178 10.16 7.96 11.02
N ASN A 179 9.48 8.94 11.61
CA ASN A 179 8.08 9.23 11.26
C ASN A 179 7.95 9.64 9.80
N ARG A 180 8.85 10.48 9.27
CA ARG A 180 8.86 10.82 7.83
C ARG A 180 9.04 9.60 6.94
N THR A 181 9.93 8.67 7.29
CA THR A 181 10.09 7.42 6.53
C THR A 181 8.85 6.54 6.56
N TYR A 182 8.16 6.44 7.71
CA TYR A 182 6.89 5.71 7.79
C TYR A 182 5.79 6.41 6.98
N THR A 183 5.70 7.74 7.01
CA THR A 183 4.76 8.49 6.17
C THR A 183 4.99 8.20 4.69
N TYR A 184 6.23 8.19 4.20
CA TYR A 184 6.53 7.83 2.81
C TYR A 184 6.21 6.36 2.49
N MET A 185 6.50 5.43 3.41
CA MET A 185 6.09 4.03 3.27
C MET A 185 4.57 3.88 3.16
N TYR A 186 3.79 4.59 3.98
CA TYR A 186 2.32 4.56 3.91
C TYR A 186 1.80 5.16 2.60
N ILE A 187 2.39 6.27 2.12
CA ILE A 187 2.03 6.86 0.83
C ILE A 187 2.35 5.88 -0.31
N LEU A 188 3.54 5.27 -0.30
CA LEU A 188 3.93 4.28 -1.31
C LEU A 188 3.00 3.06 -1.30
N PHE A 189 2.67 2.55 -0.11
CA PHE A 189 1.74 1.43 0.05
C PHE A 189 0.33 1.79 -0.46
N PHE A 190 -0.16 3.00 -0.14
CA PHE A 190 -1.44 3.48 -0.65
C PHE A 190 -1.46 3.57 -2.17
N VAL A 191 -0.41 4.13 -2.78
CA VAL A 191 -0.25 4.19 -4.25
C VAL A 191 -0.23 2.78 -4.85
N PHE A 192 0.47 1.84 -4.23
CA PHE A 192 0.49 0.44 -4.66
C PHE A 192 -0.91 -0.20 -4.63
N VAL A 193 -1.67 -0.01 -3.55
CA VAL A 193 -3.05 -0.51 -3.43
C VAL A 193 -3.94 0.07 -4.53
N VAL A 194 -3.84 1.38 -4.80
CA VAL A 194 -4.59 2.03 -5.89
C VAL A 194 -4.22 1.44 -7.25
N LEU A 195 -2.94 1.22 -7.52
CA LEU A 195 -2.49 0.58 -8.76
C LEU A 195 -3.02 -0.84 -8.92
N VAL A 196 -3.07 -1.62 -7.83
CA VAL A 196 -3.66 -2.97 -7.84
C VAL A 196 -5.16 -2.91 -8.12
N LEU A 197 -5.89 -1.98 -7.52
CA LEU A 197 -7.33 -1.80 -7.81
C LEU A 197 -7.57 -1.42 -9.28
N ILE A 198 -6.75 -0.52 -9.84
CA ILE A 198 -6.81 -0.18 -11.26
C ILE A 198 -6.52 -1.40 -12.13
N LEU A 199 -5.49 -2.19 -11.79
CA LEU A 199 -5.15 -3.43 -12.50
C LEU A 199 -6.28 -4.45 -12.47
N VAL A 200 -6.89 -4.67 -11.30
CA VAL A 200 -8.05 -5.57 -11.14
C VAL A 200 -9.24 -5.07 -11.97
N GLY A 201 -9.51 -3.75 -11.96
CA GLY A 201 -10.50 -3.11 -12.81
C GLY A 201 -10.25 -3.39 -14.30
N MET A 202 -9.04 -3.10 -14.78
CA MET A 202 -8.66 -3.37 -16.18
C MET A 202 -8.74 -4.85 -16.55
N LEU A 203 -8.34 -5.76 -15.66
CA LEU A 203 -8.45 -7.21 -15.88
C LEU A 203 -9.91 -7.66 -15.94
N SER A 204 -10.76 -7.13 -15.05
CA SER A 204 -12.19 -7.43 -15.05
C SER A 204 -12.87 -6.94 -16.33
N GLU A 205 -12.52 -5.74 -16.80
CA GLU A 205 -13.05 -5.17 -18.04
C GLU A 205 -12.56 -5.95 -19.27
N LYS A 206 -11.27 -6.32 -19.31
CA LYS A 206 -10.73 -7.19 -20.38
C LYS A 206 -11.42 -8.54 -20.39
N ASN A 207 -11.63 -9.16 -19.23
CA ASN A 207 -12.33 -10.45 -19.12
C ASN A 207 -13.81 -10.33 -19.53
N ALA A 208 -14.48 -9.23 -19.20
CA ALA A 208 -15.84 -8.97 -19.65
C ALA A 208 -15.92 -8.78 -21.18
N LYS A 209 -14.97 -8.04 -21.77
CA LYS A 209 -14.84 -7.86 -23.23
C LYS A 209 -14.55 -9.18 -23.95
N LEU A 210 -13.73 -10.06 -23.36
CA LEU A 210 -13.47 -11.40 -23.89
C LEU A 210 -14.72 -12.27 -23.89
N LYS A 211 -15.42 -12.35 -22.76
CA LYS A 211 -16.71 -13.07 -22.65
C LYS A 211 -17.75 -12.51 -23.62
N MET A 212 -17.80 -11.19 -23.80
CA MET A 212 -18.71 -10.57 -24.78
C MET A 212 -18.34 -10.96 -26.20
N ARG A 213 -17.05 -11.02 -26.56
CA ARG A 213 -16.60 -11.48 -27.89
C ARG A 213 -16.93 -12.94 -28.13
N GLU A 214 -16.73 -13.79 -27.14
CA GLU A 214 -17.08 -15.21 -27.20
C GLU A 214 -18.58 -15.40 -27.36
N ASN A 215 -19.39 -14.72 -26.55
CA ASN A 215 -20.84 -14.73 -26.68
C ASN A 215 -21.31 -14.20 -28.04
N ILE A 216 -20.69 -13.14 -28.57
CA ILE A 216 -20.99 -12.61 -29.91
C ILE A 216 -20.60 -13.62 -31.00
N ALA A 217 -19.49 -14.34 -30.84
CA ALA A 217 -19.07 -15.37 -31.79
C ALA A 217 -20.06 -16.54 -31.81
N VAL A 218 -20.47 -17.03 -30.63
CA VAL A 218 -21.51 -18.06 -30.47
C VAL A 218 -22.84 -17.56 -31.02
N LEU A 219 -23.23 -16.32 -30.74
CA LEU A 219 -24.43 -15.69 -31.31
C LEU A 219 -24.35 -15.63 -32.83
N ARG A 220 -23.20 -15.30 -33.42
CA ARG A 220 -23.04 -15.24 -34.87
C ARG A 220 -23.08 -16.61 -35.52
N GLU A 221 -22.49 -17.62 -34.88
CA GLU A 221 -22.51 -19.01 -35.32
C GLU A 221 -23.94 -19.57 -35.26
N THR A 222 -24.61 -19.42 -34.12
CA THR A 222 -26.03 -19.76 -33.97
C THR A 222 -26.94 -18.94 -34.88
N THR A 223 -26.65 -17.66 -35.16
CA THR A 223 -27.43 -16.86 -36.13
C THR A 223 -27.20 -17.35 -37.55
N LYS A 224 -26.01 -17.85 -37.87
CA LYS A 224 -25.71 -18.46 -39.17
C LYS A 224 -26.45 -19.79 -39.32
N ASP A 225 -26.45 -20.63 -38.28
CA ASP A 225 -27.26 -21.86 -38.23
C ASP A 225 -28.76 -21.54 -38.27
N LEU A 226 -29.20 -20.45 -37.64
CA LEU A 226 -30.57 -19.95 -37.70
C LEU A 226 -30.93 -19.45 -39.09
N LEU A 227 -30.05 -18.76 -39.80
CA LEU A 227 -30.29 -18.34 -41.19
C LEU A 227 -30.31 -19.54 -42.15
N GLU A 228 -29.47 -20.56 -41.93
CA GLU A 228 -29.55 -21.84 -42.67
C GLU A 228 -30.82 -22.63 -42.34
N THR A 229 -31.36 -22.52 -41.12
CA THR A 229 -32.61 -23.20 -40.71
C THR A 229 -33.88 -22.37 -40.97
N GLN A 230 -33.76 -21.05 -41.14
CA GLN A 230 -34.86 -20.13 -41.47
C GLN A 230 -35.29 -20.24 -42.94
N ASP A 231 -34.40 -20.71 -43.82
CA ASP A 231 -34.77 -21.13 -45.18
C ASP A 231 -35.60 -22.44 -45.19
N LEU A 232 -35.66 -23.16 -44.07
CA LEU A 232 -36.26 -24.50 -44.02
C LEU A 232 -37.57 -24.62 -43.27
N ASN A 233 -37.93 -23.79 -42.28
CA ASN A 233 -39.21 -24.00 -41.57
C ASN A 233 -39.86 -22.74 -40.99
N HIS A 234 -40.99 -22.36 -41.58
CA HIS A 234 -41.95 -21.41 -41.05
C HIS A 234 -42.91 -22.13 -40.09
N GLY A 235 -42.98 -21.68 -38.82
CA GLY A 235 -44.05 -22.04 -37.88
C GLY A 235 -43.64 -22.94 -36.71
N ARG A 236 -43.84 -22.43 -35.49
CA ARG A 236 -43.85 -23.16 -34.20
C ARG A 236 -42.62 -24.03 -33.90
N SER A 237 -41.45 -23.42 -33.69
CA SER A 237 -40.34 -24.12 -33.02
C SER A 237 -40.25 -23.71 -31.54
N PRO A 238 -39.93 -24.66 -30.62
CA PRO A 238 -39.73 -24.35 -29.19
C PRO A 238 -38.61 -23.32 -28.96
N MET A 239 -37.68 -23.20 -29.90
CA MET A 239 -36.58 -22.24 -29.88
C MET A 239 -37.04 -20.78 -30.02
N ALA A 240 -38.08 -20.51 -30.82
CA ALA A 240 -38.65 -19.15 -30.93
C ALA A 240 -39.31 -18.71 -29.61
N GLN A 241 -39.93 -19.64 -28.89
CA GLN A 241 -40.57 -19.38 -27.61
C GLN A 241 -39.52 -19.14 -26.51
N GLU A 242 -38.44 -19.92 -26.48
CA GLU A 242 -37.29 -19.67 -25.59
C GLU A 242 -36.65 -18.30 -25.85
N LEU A 243 -36.54 -17.89 -27.12
CA LEU A 243 -35.98 -16.58 -27.49
C LEU A 243 -36.88 -15.42 -27.03
N LEU A 244 -38.20 -15.55 -27.17
CA LEU A 244 -39.16 -14.56 -26.66
C LEU A 244 -39.12 -14.47 -25.13
N GLN A 245 -39.00 -15.60 -24.44
CA GLN A 245 -38.84 -15.63 -22.98
C GLN A 245 -37.54 -14.92 -22.55
N TRP A 246 -36.44 -15.16 -23.27
CA TRP A 246 -35.18 -14.48 -23.02
C TRP A 246 -35.29 -12.96 -23.23
N LYS A 247 -35.91 -12.52 -24.34
CA LYS A 247 -36.18 -11.09 -24.60
C LYS A 247 -36.96 -10.47 -23.44
N PHE A 248 -38.00 -11.15 -22.97
CA PHE A 248 -38.83 -10.70 -21.86
C PHE A 248 -38.04 -10.54 -20.54
N GLU A 249 -37.15 -11.48 -20.23
CA GLU A 249 -36.28 -11.38 -19.05
C GLU A 249 -35.26 -10.24 -19.14
N VAL A 250 -34.70 -9.99 -20.32
CA VAL A 250 -33.80 -8.85 -20.55
C VAL A 250 -34.55 -7.53 -20.35
N MET A 251 -35.77 -7.41 -20.87
CA MET A 251 -36.62 -6.23 -20.65
C MET A 251 -36.88 -5.98 -19.16
N LYS A 252 -37.23 -7.03 -18.39
CA LYS A 252 -37.47 -6.94 -16.94
C LYS A 252 -36.24 -6.44 -16.18
N LYS A 253 -35.06 -7.02 -16.44
CA LYS A 253 -33.82 -6.65 -15.75
C LYS A 253 -33.38 -5.23 -16.09
N THR A 254 -33.50 -4.85 -17.35
CA THR A 254 -33.18 -3.50 -17.85
C THR A 254 -34.08 -2.45 -17.20
N PHE A 255 -35.39 -2.72 -17.15
CA PHE A 255 -36.36 -1.82 -16.52
C PHE A 255 -36.08 -1.63 -15.03
N LEU A 256 -35.76 -2.71 -14.30
CA LEU A 256 -35.39 -2.66 -12.89
C LEU A 256 -34.10 -1.86 -12.64
N LEU A 257 -33.08 -2.05 -13.46
CA LEU A 257 -31.83 -1.31 -13.34
C LEU A 257 -32.08 0.20 -13.44
N LYS A 258 -32.87 0.63 -14.44
CA LYS A 258 -33.21 2.04 -14.66
C LYS A 258 -33.95 2.67 -13.48
N HIS A 259 -34.90 1.94 -12.89
CA HIS A 259 -35.74 2.44 -11.80
C HIS A 259 -35.13 2.25 -10.41
N GLY A 260 -34.19 1.33 -10.24
CA GLY A 260 -33.44 1.11 -9.00
C GLY A 260 -32.29 2.10 -8.77
N MET A 261 -31.86 2.82 -9.81
CA MET A 261 -30.84 3.86 -9.70
C MET A 261 -31.39 5.15 -9.09
N SER A 262 -30.56 5.81 -8.28
CA SER A 262 -30.84 7.14 -7.73
C SER A 262 -31.00 8.17 -8.85
N GLU A 263 -31.76 9.23 -8.59
CA GLU A 263 -32.05 10.25 -9.61
C GLU A 263 -30.77 10.93 -10.14
N GLY A 264 -29.74 11.08 -9.29
CA GLY A 264 -28.43 11.60 -9.68
C GLY A 264 -27.70 10.70 -10.69
N ILE A 265 -27.60 9.40 -10.39
CA ILE A 265 -26.94 8.40 -11.27
C ILE A 265 -27.68 8.28 -12.61
N ARG A 266 -29.02 8.40 -12.59
CA ARG A 266 -29.85 8.34 -13.79
C ARG A 266 -29.63 9.54 -14.72
N LYS A 267 -29.47 10.74 -14.16
CA LYS A 267 -29.17 11.96 -14.93
C LYS A 267 -27.77 11.91 -15.54
N GLU A 268 -26.78 11.44 -14.77
CA GLU A 268 -25.40 11.28 -15.24
C GLU A 268 -25.31 10.28 -16.41
N ASN A 269 -26.07 9.18 -16.35
CA ASN A 269 -26.02 8.10 -17.35
C ASN A 269 -27.15 8.17 -18.41
N LYS A 270 -27.78 9.34 -18.61
CA LYS A 270 -28.94 9.50 -19.50
C LYS A 270 -28.69 9.01 -20.93
N ILE A 271 -27.52 9.29 -21.50
CA ILE A 271 -27.16 8.90 -22.87
C ILE A 271 -27.05 7.37 -22.98
N LEU A 272 -26.34 6.74 -22.04
CA LEU A 272 -26.16 5.29 -22.00
C LEU A 272 -27.48 4.55 -21.81
N LEU A 273 -28.37 5.08 -20.98
CA LEU A 273 -29.73 4.57 -20.80
C LEU A 273 -30.57 4.69 -22.07
N GLY A 274 -30.43 5.78 -22.82
CA GLY A 274 -31.11 5.92 -24.12
C GLY A 274 -30.66 4.88 -25.15
N PHE A 275 -29.35 4.57 -25.21
CA PHE A 275 -28.86 3.47 -26.05
C PHE A 275 -29.39 2.11 -25.61
N LEU A 276 -29.42 1.86 -24.30
CA LEU A 276 -29.94 0.63 -23.73
C LEU A 276 -31.44 0.46 -24.03
N ASP A 277 -32.23 1.53 -23.89
CA ASP A 277 -33.66 1.51 -24.22
C ASP A 277 -33.87 1.19 -25.70
N LYS A 278 -33.06 1.76 -26.61
CA LYS A 278 -33.15 1.50 -28.05
C LYS A 278 -32.82 0.05 -28.41
N ILE A 279 -31.85 -0.57 -27.74
CA ILE A 279 -31.44 -1.96 -27.98
C ILE A 279 -32.50 -2.95 -27.44
N VAL A 280 -33.08 -2.64 -26.28
CA VAL A 280 -33.97 -3.57 -25.55
C VAL A 280 -35.42 -3.42 -25.98
N PHE A 281 -35.90 -2.20 -26.26
CA PHE A 281 -37.29 -1.89 -26.57
C PHE A 281 -37.52 -1.41 -28.02
N GLY A 282 -36.47 -1.35 -28.85
CA GLY A 282 -36.58 -1.23 -30.31
C GLY A 282 -36.98 0.14 -30.89
N GLN A 283 -37.61 1.04 -30.13
CA GLN A 283 -37.99 2.39 -30.59
C GLN A 283 -38.01 3.44 -29.45
N ASP A 284 -37.98 4.72 -29.83
CA ASP A 284 -38.06 5.93 -28.98
C ASP A 284 -39.41 6.08 -28.26
N SER A 285 -39.92 5.01 -27.64
CA SER A 285 -41.11 5.08 -26.80
C SER A 285 -40.74 5.67 -25.44
N GLU A 286 -41.34 6.82 -25.09
CA GLU A 286 -41.22 7.42 -23.75
C GLU A 286 -41.74 6.48 -22.64
N THR A 287 -42.45 5.40 -23.01
CA THR A 287 -43.07 4.44 -22.09
C THR A 287 -42.75 3.00 -22.49
N ALA A 288 -42.21 2.21 -21.56
CA ALA A 288 -41.86 0.80 -21.80
C ALA A 288 -43.08 -0.13 -21.91
N LEU A 289 -44.26 0.32 -21.48
CA LEU A 289 -45.48 -0.50 -21.37
C LEU A 289 -45.92 -1.16 -22.69
N PRO A 290 -45.98 -0.48 -23.85
CA PRO A 290 -46.45 -1.08 -25.10
C PRO A 290 -45.60 -2.26 -25.56
N GLU A 291 -44.28 -2.20 -25.36
CA GLU A 291 -43.36 -3.28 -25.75
C GLU A 291 -43.44 -4.48 -24.80
N PHE A 292 -43.72 -4.24 -23.51
CA PHE A 292 -44.07 -5.34 -22.60
C PHE A 292 -45.36 -6.04 -23.05
N LEU A 293 -46.37 -5.29 -23.50
CA LEU A 293 -47.64 -5.85 -23.95
C LEU A 293 -47.50 -6.58 -25.29
N SER A 294 -46.70 -6.08 -26.23
CA SER A 294 -46.44 -6.75 -27.52
C SER A 294 -45.78 -8.12 -27.31
N VAL A 295 -44.75 -8.19 -26.47
CA VAL A 295 -44.06 -9.46 -26.18
C VAL A 295 -44.96 -10.43 -25.40
N ILE A 296 -45.89 -9.94 -24.57
CA ILE A 296 -46.89 -10.79 -23.91
C ILE A 296 -47.85 -11.39 -24.94
N GLU A 297 -48.31 -10.60 -25.91
CA GLU A 297 -49.14 -11.11 -27.00
C GLU A 297 -48.37 -12.10 -27.87
N ASP A 298 -47.09 -11.85 -28.18
CA ASP A 298 -46.25 -12.79 -28.93
C ASP A 298 -45.99 -14.09 -28.15
N LEU A 299 -45.85 -14.01 -26.82
CA LEU A 299 -45.69 -15.17 -25.93
C LEU A 299 -46.99 -15.97 -25.75
N SER A 300 -48.15 -15.30 -25.90
CA SER A 300 -49.46 -15.90 -25.75
C SER A 300 -50.46 -15.35 -26.77
N PRO A 301 -50.32 -15.73 -28.05
CA PRO A 301 -51.13 -15.15 -29.13
C PRO A 301 -52.62 -15.37 -28.89
N GLY A 302 -53.42 -14.31 -28.99
CA GLY A 302 -54.88 -14.35 -28.81
C GLY A 302 -55.33 -14.26 -27.36
N LEU A 303 -54.41 -14.19 -26.38
CA LEU A 303 -54.76 -14.01 -24.97
C LEU A 303 -55.51 -12.70 -24.74
N ILE A 304 -55.05 -11.62 -25.38
CA ILE A 304 -55.67 -10.30 -25.31
C ILE A 304 -57.12 -10.32 -25.81
N CYS A 305 -57.37 -10.93 -26.97
CA CYS A 305 -58.71 -11.06 -27.53
C CYS A 305 -59.62 -11.91 -26.64
N PHE A 306 -59.11 -13.05 -26.16
CA PHE A 306 -59.84 -13.97 -25.29
C PHE A 306 -60.34 -13.27 -24.00
N ILE A 307 -59.49 -12.46 -23.37
CA ILE A 307 -59.87 -11.73 -22.15
C ILE A 307 -60.90 -10.65 -22.44
N LYS A 308 -60.71 -9.88 -23.53
CA LYS A 308 -61.60 -8.77 -23.90
C LYS A 308 -62.99 -9.25 -24.29
N GLU A 309 -63.09 -10.38 -24.98
CA GLU A 309 -64.38 -10.99 -25.34
C GLU A 309 -65.13 -11.53 -24.11
N ARG A 310 -64.39 -12.14 -23.18
CA ARG A 310 -65.00 -12.80 -22.03
C ARG A 310 -65.37 -11.84 -20.90
N TYR A 311 -64.65 -10.72 -20.78
CA TYR A 311 -64.79 -9.77 -19.69
C TYR A 311 -64.76 -8.30 -20.18
N PRO A 312 -65.83 -7.84 -20.84
CA PRO A 312 -65.88 -6.51 -21.45
C PRO A 312 -65.92 -5.33 -20.44
N ASP A 313 -66.32 -5.58 -19.20
CA ASP A 313 -66.47 -4.53 -18.15
C ASP A 313 -65.16 -4.18 -17.42
N ILE A 314 -64.01 -4.71 -17.84
CA ILE A 314 -62.71 -4.45 -17.20
C ILE A 314 -62.14 -3.12 -17.70
N SER A 315 -61.72 -2.25 -16.77
CA SER A 315 -61.05 -1.00 -17.14
C SER A 315 -59.65 -1.26 -17.72
N GLU A 316 -59.19 -0.40 -18.63
CA GLU A 316 -57.85 -0.51 -19.26
C GLU A 316 -56.70 -0.63 -18.24
N LYS A 317 -56.83 0.04 -17.08
CA LYS A 317 -55.84 -0.05 -15.99
C LYS A 317 -55.86 -1.40 -15.28
N GLU A 318 -57.05 -1.92 -14.97
CA GLU A 318 -57.20 -3.28 -14.41
C GLU A 318 -56.66 -4.33 -15.39
N TYR A 319 -56.94 -4.14 -16.68
CA TYR A 319 -56.48 -4.99 -17.76
C TYR A 319 -54.95 -5.02 -17.92
N ASN A 320 -54.28 -3.87 -17.86
CA ASN A 320 -52.82 -3.81 -17.93
C ASN A 320 -52.14 -4.43 -16.69
N VAL A 321 -52.70 -4.20 -15.49
CA VAL A 321 -52.24 -4.89 -14.26
C VAL A 321 -52.36 -6.39 -14.40
N TYR A 322 -53.44 -6.85 -15.04
CA TYR A 322 -53.72 -8.24 -15.27
C TYR A 322 -52.71 -8.90 -16.23
N LEU A 323 -52.51 -8.36 -17.44
CA LEU A 323 -51.58 -8.93 -18.42
C LEU A 323 -50.14 -9.01 -17.88
N LEU A 324 -49.69 -7.96 -17.20
CA LEU A 324 -48.36 -7.94 -16.60
C LEU A 324 -48.23 -8.95 -15.44
N SER A 325 -49.33 -9.19 -14.70
CA SER A 325 -49.37 -10.24 -13.68
C SER A 325 -49.33 -11.64 -14.30
N VAL A 326 -49.96 -11.81 -15.48
CA VAL A 326 -49.91 -13.05 -16.26
C VAL A 326 -48.49 -13.33 -16.75
N ALA A 327 -47.78 -12.29 -17.15
CA ALA A 327 -46.39 -12.40 -17.56
C ALA A 327 -45.40 -12.60 -16.38
N GLY A 328 -45.89 -12.78 -15.15
CA GLY A 328 -45.07 -13.08 -13.98
C GLY A 328 -44.31 -11.87 -13.42
N LEU A 329 -44.80 -10.64 -13.65
CA LEU A 329 -44.26 -9.47 -12.97
C LEU A 329 -44.79 -9.38 -11.53
N ASP A 330 -43.89 -9.01 -10.63
CA ASP A 330 -44.24 -8.72 -9.24
C ASP A 330 -44.97 -7.36 -9.12
N VAL A 331 -45.64 -7.15 -7.99
CA VAL A 331 -46.45 -5.95 -7.73
C VAL A 331 -45.62 -4.67 -7.88
N LYS A 332 -44.36 -4.71 -7.45
CA LYS A 332 -43.43 -3.58 -7.49
C LYS A 332 -43.03 -3.20 -8.93
N LYS A 333 -42.82 -4.18 -9.80
CA LYS A 333 -42.55 -3.95 -11.24
C LYS A 333 -43.77 -3.38 -11.94
N ILE A 334 -44.96 -3.92 -11.65
CA ILE A 334 -46.22 -3.45 -12.22
C ILE A 334 -46.52 -2.01 -11.77
N SER A 335 -46.31 -1.70 -10.49
CA SER A 335 -46.53 -0.35 -9.94
C SER A 335 -45.63 0.67 -10.61
N LEU A 336 -44.36 0.32 -10.85
CA LEU A 336 -43.39 1.15 -11.56
C LEU A 336 -43.74 1.32 -13.05
N LEU A 337 -44.15 0.26 -13.75
CA LEU A 337 -44.53 0.32 -15.17
C LEU A 337 -45.77 1.17 -15.43
N LEU A 338 -46.74 1.13 -14.51
CA LEU A 338 -48.02 1.84 -14.66
C LEU A 338 -48.05 3.21 -13.96
N GLY A 339 -46.98 3.59 -13.26
CA GLY A 339 -46.93 4.82 -12.47
C GLY A 339 -48.00 4.87 -11.36
N GLN A 340 -48.34 3.72 -10.77
CA GLN A 340 -49.36 3.58 -9.72
C GLN A 340 -48.73 3.18 -8.39
N SER A 341 -49.43 3.40 -7.27
CA SER A 341 -48.97 2.91 -5.97
C SER A 341 -49.07 1.38 -5.88
N GLU A 342 -48.16 0.72 -5.16
CA GLU A 342 -48.24 -0.73 -4.90
C GLU A 342 -49.59 -1.12 -4.28
N ASN A 343 -50.13 -0.26 -3.40
CA ASN A 343 -51.45 -0.42 -2.80
C ASN A 343 -52.59 -0.44 -3.83
N SER A 344 -52.50 0.37 -4.89
CA SER A 344 -53.45 0.34 -6.00
C SER A 344 -53.37 -0.99 -6.74
N ILE A 345 -52.16 -1.52 -6.98
CA ILE A 345 -51.96 -2.81 -7.65
C ILE A 345 -52.53 -3.97 -6.82
N TYR A 346 -52.30 -3.98 -5.50
CA TYR A 346 -52.92 -4.96 -4.60
C TYR A 346 -54.44 -4.84 -4.58
N LYS A 347 -54.99 -3.61 -4.60
CA LYS A 347 -56.44 -3.39 -4.70
C LYS A 347 -57.00 -3.91 -6.01
N PHE A 348 -56.34 -3.68 -7.15
CA PHE A 348 -56.77 -4.22 -8.44
C PHE A 348 -56.73 -5.76 -8.44
N ARG A 349 -55.64 -6.38 -7.96
CA ARG A 349 -55.56 -7.85 -7.82
C ARG A 349 -56.62 -8.42 -6.88
N SER A 350 -56.90 -7.74 -5.77
CA SER A 350 -57.93 -8.15 -4.80
C SER A 350 -59.35 -7.99 -5.36
N ALA A 351 -59.65 -6.86 -6.00
CA ALA A 351 -60.93 -6.62 -6.67
C ALA A 351 -61.18 -7.64 -7.77
N PHE A 352 -60.12 -8.00 -8.51
CA PHE A 352 -60.18 -9.03 -9.53
C PHE A 352 -60.44 -10.43 -8.97
N ASN A 353 -59.72 -10.83 -7.92
CA ASN A 353 -59.98 -12.10 -7.21
C ASN A 353 -61.39 -12.17 -6.61
N LYS A 354 -61.98 -11.03 -6.22
CA LYS A 354 -63.38 -10.95 -5.76
C LYS A 354 -64.38 -11.06 -6.90
N LYS A 355 -64.08 -10.49 -8.06
CA LYS A 355 -64.96 -10.52 -9.26
C LYS A 355 -64.96 -11.90 -9.95
N PHE A 356 -63.82 -12.59 -9.94
CA PHE A 356 -63.62 -13.79 -10.78
C PHE A 356 -63.19 -15.05 -10.01
N GLY A 357 -63.12 -14.99 -8.68
CA GLY A 357 -62.82 -16.12 -7.80
C GLY A 357 -61.36 -16.18 -7.32
N SER A 358 -61.16 -16.75 -6.13
CA SER A 358 -59.82 -17.04 -5.60
C SER A 358 -59.13 -18.08 -6.50
N ASN A 359 -57.91 -17.77 -6.98
CA ASN A 359 -57.14 -18.59 -7.94
C ASN A 359 -57.66 -18.55 -9.39
N PHE A 360 -58.22 -17.43 -9.82
CA PHE A 360 -58.55 -17.18 -11.23
C PHE A 360 -57.37 -17.41 -12.19
N TRP A 361 -56.13 -17.23 -11.73
CA TRP A 361 -54.96 -17.27 -12.60
C TRP A 361 -54.62 -18.71 -13.07
N PRO A 362 -54.46 -19.73 -12.20
CA PRO A 362 -54.43 -21.12 -12.65
C PRO A 362 -55.61 -21.50 -13.56
N PHE A 363 -56.81 -21.03 -13.21
CA PHE A 363 -58.03 -21.29 -13.96
C PHE A 363 -58.00 -20.71 -15.39
N LEU A 364 -57.64 -19.44 -15.56
CA LEU A 364 -57.60 -18.79 -16.88
C LEU A 364 -56.44 -19.32 -17.73
N LYS A 365 -55.29 -19.65 -17.13
CA LYS A 365 -54.21 -20.32 -17.86
C LYS A 365 -54.68 -21.65 -18.43
N GLU A 366 -55.32 -22.46 -17.60
CA GLU A 366 -55.85 -23.77 -17.98
C GLU A 366 -57.04 -23.66 -18.96
N GLU A 367 -57.84 -22.60 -18.89
CA GLU A 367 -58.95 -22.33 -19.81
C GLU A 367 -58.46 -21.83 -21.19
N PHE A 368 -57.45 -20.95 -21.20
CA PHE A 368 -56.80 -20.47 -22.41
C PHE A 368 -56.05 -21.60 -23.13
N GLU A 369 -55.30 -22.42 -22.39
CA GLU A 369 -54.64 -23.62 -22.92
C GLU A 369 -55.68 -24.62 -23.48
N ARG A 370 -56.81 -24.85 -22.78
CA ARG A 370 -57.92 -25.70 -23.27
C ARG A 370 -58.57 -25.18 -24.55
N ASN A 371 -58.75 -23.86 -24.70
CA ASN A 371 -59.35 -23.27 -25.90
C ASN A 371 -58.38 -23.25 -27.09
N ASN A 372 -57.08 -23.02 -26.86
CA ASN A 372 -56.06 -23.14 -27.90
C ASN A 372 -55.87 -24.58 -28.39
N HIS A 373 -56.11 -25.58 -27.54
CA HIS A 373 -56.13 -26.99 -27.94
C HIS A 373 -57.40 -27.43 -28.69
N LYS A 374 -58.49 -26.66 -28.64
CA LYS A 374 -59.72 -26.92 -29.41
C LYS A 374 -59.76 -26.20 -30.77
N SER A 375 -58.84 -25.28 -31.02
CA SER A 375 -58.73 -24.45 -32.23
C SER A 375 -57.60 -24.90 -33.18
N ASN A 376 -56.79 -25.89 -32.79
CA ASN A 376 -55.97 -26.69 -33.70
C ASN A 376 -56.70 -28.01 -33.97
#